data_AF-A0A4R3KYK5-F1
#
_entry.id   AF-A0A4R3KYK5-F1
#
_cell.length_a   1.000
_cell.length_b   1.000
_cell.length_c   1.000
_cell.angle_alpha   90.00
_cell.angle_beta   90.00
_cell.angle_gamma   90.00
#
_symmetry.space_group_name_H-M   'P 1'
#
loop_
_entity.id
_entity.type
_entity.pdbx_description
1 polymer ?
#
loop_
_entity_poly.entity_id
_entity_poly.type
_entity_poly.pdbx_seq_one_letter_code
_entity_poly.pdbx_strand_id
1 'polypeptide(L)'
;MYSPTYGKVNYKEMIDIIKSFINKSPNSIYNISVGTDSQNFDYTKVVVVVAVHRVGHGGIFFYDIKTVKKISGISQKLFYETSNSLSVAMKLSEVLEKEGIDFGISIHVDAGNNGQTYKLIPEIVGWIKACGFGCETKPNSYAASSIADKYTK
;
A
#
# COMPACT_ATOMS: atom_id res chain seq x y z
N MET A 1 3.43 -13.23 -1.87
CA MET A 1 3.74 -11.93 -2.50
C MET A 1 4.75 -12.13 -3.63
N TYR A 2 4.84 -11.16 -4.53
CA TYR A 2 5.78 -11.12 -5.64
C TYR A 2 6.46 -9.75 -5.72
N SER A 3 7.75 -9.72 -6.05
CA SER A 3 8.50 -8.52 -6.39
C SER A 3 9.10 -8.67 -7.78
N PRO A 4 9.05 -7.67 -8.67
CA PRO A 4 9.73 -7.74 -9.96
C PRO A 4 11.24 -7.95 -9.85
N THR A 5 11.85 -7.49 -8.75
CA THR A 5 13.30 -7.58 -8.51
C THR A 5 13.70 -8.92 -7.88
N TYR A 6 12.86 -9.48 -7.02
CA TYR A 6 13.21 -10.63 -6.15
C TYR A 6 12.36 -11.89 -6.42
N GLY A 7 11.38 -11.84 -7.31
CA GLY A 7 10.48 -12.96 -7.59
C GLY A 7 9.47 -13.21 -6.48
N LYS A 8 9.10 -14.48 -6.28
CA LYS A 8 8.15 -14.88 -5.22
C LYS A 8 8.80 -14.76 -3.86
N VAL A 9 8.12 -14.08 -2.94
CA VAL A 9 8.56 -13.93 -1.56
C VAL A 9 7.38 -14.12 -0.60
N ASN A 10 7.66 -14.73 0.54
CA ASN A 10 6.77 -14.74 1.68
C ASN A 10 6.91 -13.44 2.50
N TYR A 11 6.06 -13.28 3.51
CA TYR A 11 6.02 -12.04 4.30
C TYR A 11 7.33 -11.78 5.06
N LYS A 12 7.95 -12.83 5.64
CA LYS A 12 9.23 -12.70 6.35
C LYS A 12 10.35 -12.29 5.39
N GLU A 13 10.42 -12.94 4.22
CA GLU A 13 11.40 -12.61 3.19
C GLU A 13 11.25 -11.16 2.70
N MET A 14 10.01 -10.67 2.52
CA MET A 14 9.75 -9.26 2.19
C MET A 14 10.36 -8.32 3.23
N ILE A 15 10.15 -8.59 4.52
CA ILE A 15 10.71 -7.79 5.62
C ILE A 15 12.24 -7.80 5.56
N ASP A 16 12.86 -8.98 5.41
CA ASP A 16 14.31 -9.12 5.36
C ASP A 16 14.91 -8.35 4.16
N ILE A 17 14.21 -8.34 3.02
CA ILE A 17 14.61 -7.55 1.85
C ILE A 17 14.47 -6.05 2.13
N ILE A 18 13.37 -5.60 2.75
CA ILE A 18 13.17 -4.18 3.11
C ILE A 18 14.29 -3.71 4.05
N LYS A 19 14.62 -4.51 5.07
CA LYS A 19 15.73 -4.24 5.99
C LYS A 19 17.05 -4.12 5.24
N SER A 20 17.35 -5.10 4.37
CA SER A 20 18.57 -5.06 3.56
C SER A 20 18.64 -3.82 2.66
N PHE A 21 17.50 -3.42 2.08
CA PHE A 21 17.40 -2.22 1.26
C PHE A 21 17.67 -0.94 2.05
N ILE A 22 17.12 -0.82 3.26
CA ILE A 22 17.35 0.32 4.17
C ILE A 22 18.81 0.35 4.64
N ASN A 23 19.34 -0.79 5.12
CA ASN A 23 20.68 -0.91 5.68
C ASN A 23 21.80 -0.61 4.68
N LYS A 24 21.54 -0.69 3.37
CA LYS A 24 22.49 -0.26 2.34
C LYS A 24 22.78 1.24 2.39
N SER A 25 21.86 2.07 2.89
CA SER A 25 22.06 3.51 3.07
C SER A 25 21.15 4.04 4.18
N PRO A 26 21.50 3.82 5.46
CA PRO A 26 20.62 4.12 6.59
C PRO A 26 20.34 5.62 6.77
N ASN A 27 21.25 6.48 6.30
CA ASN A 27 21.11 7.95 6.40
C ASN A 27 20.27 8.56 5.25
N SER A 28 19.69 7.73 4.37
CA SER A 28 18.80 8.21 3.31
C SER A 28 17.38 8.42 3.84
N ILE A 29 16.60 9.23 3.11
CA ILE A 29 15.16 9.39 3.38
C ILE A 29 14.40 8.29 2.65
N TYR A 30 13.51 7.61 3.38
CA TYR A 30 12.66 6.56 2.85
C TYR A 30 11.19 6.91 3.03
N ASN A 31 10.40 6.64 1.99
CA ASN A 31 8.95 6.66 2.06
C ASN A 31 8.45 5.22 1.94
N ILE A 32 7.78 4.73 2.99
CA ILE A 32 7.10 3.44 2.97
C ILE A 32 5.63 3.67 2.69
N SER A 33 5.12 3.01 1.65
CA SER A 33 3.78 3.22 1.15
C SER A 33 3.05 1.89 1.01
N VAL A 34 1.82 1.83 1.52
CA VAL A 34 0.94 0.66 1.36
C VAL A 34 -0.32 1.08 0.61
N GLY A 35 -0.64 0.41 -0.47
CA GLY A 35 -1.82 0.72 -1.28
C GLY A 35 -2.53 -0.55 -1.72
N THR A 36 -3.84 -0.46 -1.91
CA THR A 36 -4.65 -1.54 -2.46
C THR A 36 -5.50 -0.96 -3.57
N ASP A 37 -5.61 -1.69 -4.68
CA ASP A 37 -6.59 -1.43 -5.73
C ASP A 37 -7.38 -2.70 -6.03
N SER A 38 -8.57 -2.55 -6.60
CA SER A 38 -9.39 -3.68 -6.99
C SER A 38 -10.15 -3.46 -8.30
N GLN A 39 -10.28 -4.53 -9.09
CA GLN A 39 -10.98 -4.53 -10.37
C GLN A 39 -12.05 -5.63 -10.42
N ASN A 40 -13.22 -5.28 -10.95
CA ASN A 40 -14.34 -6.20 -11.06
C ASN A 40 -14.34 -6.97 -12.37
N PHE A 41 -14.52 -8.28 -12.26
CA PHE A 41 -14.81 -9.26 -13.31
C PHE A 41 -16.08 -10.04 -12.88
N ASP A 42 -16.11 -11.37 -13.04
CA ASP A 42 -17.08 -12.24 -12.37
C ASP A 42 -16.84 -12.34 -10.85
N TYR A 43 -15.63 -11.97 -10.42
CA TYR A 43 -15.18 -11.79 -9.05
C TYR A 43 -14.49 -10.43 -8.93
N THR A 44 -14.10 -10.01 -7.73
CA THR A 44 -13.23 -8.83 -7.56
C THR A 44 -11.80 -9.28 -7.38
N LYS A 45 -10.92 -8.88 -8.31
CA LYS A 45 -9.47 -9.05 -8.21
C LYS A 45 -8.92 -7.91 -7.38
N VAL A 46 -8.18 -8.21 -6.33
CA VAL A 46 -7.63 -7.23 -5.38
C VAL A 46 -6.12 -7.38 -5.38
N VAL A 47 -5.42 -6.26 -5.54
CA VAL A 47 -3.96 -6.21 -5.47
C VAL A 47 -3.55 -5.30 -4.33
N VAL A 48 -2.78 -5.87 -3.39
CA VAL A 48 -2.16 -5.11 -2.30
C VAL A 48 -0.70 -4.88 -2.63
N VAL A 49 -0.20 -3.68 -2.40
CA VAL A 49 1.16 -3.25 -2.70
C VAL A 49 1.83 -2.71 -1.44
N VAL A 50 3.07 -3.13 -1.21
CA VAL A 50 4.01 -2.50 -0.28
C VAL A 50 5.16 -1.94 -1.11
N ALA A 51 5.40 -0.63 -1.04
CA ALA A 51 6.47 0.04 -1.75
C ALA A 51 7.40 0.75 -0.76
N VAL A 52 8.70 0.67 -1.04
CA VAL A 52 9.75 1.37 -0.28
C VAL A 52 10.56 2.19 -1.27
N HIS A 53 10.39 3.51 -1.20
CA HIS A 53 11.08 4.46 -2.06
C HIS A 53 12.20 5.15 -1.29
N ARG A 54 13.44 4.99 -1.76
CA ARG A 54 14.58 5.80 -1.29
C ARG A 54 14.62 7.08 -2.11
N VAL A 55 14.36 8.22 -1.48
CA VAL A 55 14.22 9.50 -2.18
C VAL A 55 15.49 9.80 -3.00
N GLY A 56 15.29 10.07 -4.29
CA GLY A 56 16.37 10.35 -5.26
C GLY A 56 17.11 9.12 -5.80
N HIS A 57 16.78 7.90 -5.35
CA HIS A 57 17.55 6.68 -5.64
C HIS A 57 16.69 5.49 -6.06
N GLY A 58 15.42 5.72 -6.42
CA GLY A 58 14.49 4.67 -6.81
C GLY A 58 13.98 3.86 -5.62
N GLY A 59 13.36 2.71 -5.88
CA GLY A 59 12.70 1.94 -4.85
C GLY A 59 12.46 0.49 -5.22
N ILE A 60 11.94 -0.25 -4.25
CA ILE A 60 11.49 -1.62 -4.40
C ILE A 60 10.01 -1.71 -4.04
N PHE A 61 9.32 -2.69 -4.61
CA PHE A 61 7.95 -2.97 -4.20
C PHE A 61 7.63 -4.45 -4.27
N PHE A 62 6.57 -4.79 -3.57
CA PHE A 62 6.00 -6.10 -3.44
C PHE A 62 4.51 -5.98 -3.65
N TYR A 63 3.91 -6.99 -4.26
CA TYR A 63 2.47 -7.06 -4.37
C TYR A 63 1.94 -8.46 -4.14
N ASP A 64 0.69 -8.55 -3.74
CA ASP A 64 -0.04 -9.79 -3.61
C ASP A 64 -1.38 -9.67 -4.31
N ILE A 65 -1.80 -10.74 -4.99
CA ILE A 65 -3.06 -10.77 -5.74
C ILE A 65 -3.98 -11.76 -5.04
N LYS A 66 -5.21 -11.33 -4.78
CA LYS A 66 -6.27 -12.20 -4.27
C LYS A 66 -7.58 -11.97 -5.01
N THR A 67 -8.47 -12.95 -4.93
CA THR A 67 -9.80 -12.86 -5.50
C THR A 67 -10.83 -12.95 -4.39
N VAL A 68 -11.88 -12.14 -4.49
CA VAL A 68 -13.00 -12.13 -3.53
C VAL A 68 -14.33 -12.08 -4.27
N LYS A 69 -15.43 -12.33 -3.55
CA LYS A 69 -16.78 -12.16 -4.10
C LYS A 69 -16.93 -10.74 -4.66
N LYS A 70 -17.63 -10.63 -5.79
CA LYS A 70 -17.81 -9.38 -6.52
C LYS A 70 -18.35 -8.27 -5.60
N ILE A 71 -17.63 -7.16 -5.52
CA ILE A 71 -17.96 -5.95 -4.77
C ILE A 71 -18.54 -4.92 -5.73
N SER A 72 -19.85 -4.67 -5.68
CA SER A 72 -20.53 -3.82 -6.67
C SER A 72 -20.47 -2.33 -6.35
N GLY A 73 -20.39 -1.94 -5.08
CA GLY A 73 -20.41 -0.54 -4.66
C GLY A 73 -19.03 0.11 -4.69
N ILE A 74 -18.91 1.29 -5.31
CA ILE A 74 -17.67 2.07 -5.36
C ILE A 74 -17.20 2.44 -3.94
N SER A 75 -18.10 2.89 -3.07
CA SER A 75 -17.76 3.18 -1.67
C SER A 75 -17.28 1.93 -0.94
N GLN A 76 -17.97 0.80 -1.13
CA GLN A 76 -17.60 -0.47 -0.51
C GLN A 76 -16.22 -0.95 -0.96
N LYS A 77 -15.89 -0.81 -2.25
CA LYS A 77 -14.56 -1.09 -2.79
C LYS A 77 -13.50 -0.22 -2.09
N LEU A 78 -13.74 1.08 -2.00
CA LEU A 78 -12.78 2.01 -1.42
C LEU A 78 -12.52 1.75 0.08
N PHE A 79 -13.56 1.45 0.85
CA PHE A 79 -13.41 1.01 2.25
C PHE A 79 -12.68 -0.34 2.35
N TYR A 80 -13.00 -1.27 1.45
CA TYR A 80 -12.34 -2.58 1.42
C TYR A 80 -10.84 -2.45 1.10
N GLU A 81 -10.49 -1.65 0.10
CA GLU A 81 -9.11 -1.32 -0.27
C GLU A 81 -8.36 -0.68 0.90
N THR A 82 -8.97 0.33 1.53
CA THR A 82 -8.40 1.01 2.71
C THR A 82 -8.17 0.04 3.87
N SER A 83 -9.15 -0.82 4.18
CA SER A 83 -9.05 -1.84 5.23
C SER A 83 -7.88 -2.79 4.99
N ASN A 84 -7.68 -3.22 3.75
CA ASN A 84 -6.58 -4.11 3.38
C ASN A 84 -5.22 -3.44 3.54
N SER A 85 -5.10 -2.19 3.08
CA SER A 85 -3.87 -1.42 3.24
C SER A 85 -3.52 -1.22 4.71
N LEU A 86 -4.50 -0.88 5.55
CA LEU A 86 -4.31 -0.74 7.00
C LEU A 86 -3.88 -2.05 7.65
N SER A 87 -4.51 -3.18 7.29
CA SER A 87 -4.13 -4.49 7.84
C SER A 87 -2.67 -4.85 7.56
N VAL A 88 -2.18 -4.55 6.36
CA VAL A 88 -0.78 -4.78 5.98
C VAL A 88 0.14 -3.78 6.67
N ALA A 89 -0.23 -2.50 6.73
CA ALA A 89 0.55 -1.45 7.38
C ALA A 89 0.72 -1.71 8.89
N MET A 90 -0.32 -2.15 9.60
CA MET A 90 -0.21 -2.49 11.03
C MET A 90 0.79 -3.60 11.29
N LYS A 91 0.72 -4.70 10.52
CA LYS A 91 1.68 -5.80 10.63
C LYS A 91 3.11 -5.36 10.29
N LEU A 92 3.23 -4.50 9.27
CA LEU A 92 4.52 -3.97 8.83
C LEU A 92 5.13 -3.06 9.91
N SER A 93 4.34 -2.14 10.48
CA SER A 93 4.77 -1.23 11.55
C SER A 93 5.27 -2.01 12.76
N GLU A 94 4.50 -2.99 13.23
CA GLU A 94 4.88 -3.81 14.39
C GLU A 94 6.24 -4.50 14.20
N VAL A 95 6.51 -4.99 12.99
CA VAL A 95 7.77 -5.68 12.68
C VAL A 95 8.92 -4.70 12.50
N LEU A 96 8.70 -3.55 11.86
CA LEU A 96 9.73 -2.53 11.67
C LEU A 96 10.13 -1.86 13.00
N GLU A 97 9.17 -1.59 13.89
CA GLU A 97 9.40 -1.02 15.21
C GLU A 97 10.28 -1.94 16.08
N LYS A 98 10.01 -3.26 16.07
CA LYS A 98 10.82 -4.27 16.79
C LYS A 98 12.29 -4.30 16.34
N GLU A 99 12.55 -3.77 15.15
CA GLU A 99 13.86 -3.78 14.50
C GLU A 99 14.53 -2.40 14.55
N GLY A 100 13.92 -1.44 15.27
CA GLY A 100 14.43 -0.07 15.42
C GLY A 100 14.30 0.77 14.15
N ILE A 101 13.43 0.39 13.22
CA ILE A 101 13.19 1.11 11.97
C ILE A 101 11.96 2.00 12.15
N ASP A 102 12.20 3.28 12.44
CA ASP A 102 11.15 4.29 12.63
C ASP A 102 10.95 5.13 11.35
N PHE A 103 10.44 4.50 10.30
CA PHE A 103 9.96 5.22 9.12
C PHE A 103 8.44 5.23 9.13
N GLY A 104 7.86 6.44 9.04
CA GLY A 104 6.42 6.59 8.89
C GLY A 104 5.91 5.82 7.67
N ILE A 105 4.76 5.15 7.85
CA ILE A 105 4.06 4.45 6.77
C ILE A 105 2.90 5.32 6.31
N SER A 106 2.80 5.52 4.99
CA SER A 106 1.67 6.21 4.35
C SER A 106 0.76 5.22 3.64
N ILE A 107 -0.54 5.28 3.93
CA ILE A 107 -1.56 4.56 3.17
C ILE A 107 -1.89 5.35 1.91
N HIS A 108 -1.73 4.71 0.77
CA HIS A 108 -2.02 5.26 -0.54
C HIS A 108 -3.43 4.83 -0.94
N VAL A 109 -4.32 5.80 -1.07
CA VAL A 109 -5.73 5.58 -1.39
C VAL A 109 -5.99 5.97 -2.85
N ASP A 110 -6.70 5.12 -3.60
CA ASP A 110 -7.12 5.42 -4.97
C ASP A 110 -8.34 6.36 -5.02
N ALA A 111 -8.20 7.53 -4.38
CA ALA A 111 -9.20 8.59 -4.40
C ALA A 111 -8.56 9.88 -4.92
N GLY A 112 -9.32 10.66 -5.69
CA GLY A 112 -8.90 11.97 -6.20
C GLY A 112 -9.97 13.02 -5.98
N ASN A 113 -9.61 14.29 -6.19
CA ASN A 113 -10.51 15.42 -5.95
C ASN A 113 -11.71 15.51 -6.91
N ASN A 114 -11.74 14.66 -7.93
CA ASN A 114 -12.80 14.61 -8.92
C ASN A 114 -13.42 13.20 -8.92
N GLY A 115 -14.73 13.10 -8.67
CA GLY A 115 -15.48 11.84 -8.77
C GLY A 115 -16.34 11.50 -7.55
N GLN A 116 -17.02 10.36 -7.61
CA GLN A 116 -17.93 9.90 -6.55
C GLN A 116 -17.21 9.57 -5.23
N THR A 117 -15.93 9.24 -5.28
CA THR A 117 -15.09 8.91 -4.12
C THR A 117 -14.63 10.13 -3.33
N TYR A 118 -14.67 11.35 -3.91
CA TYR A 118 -14.25 12.59 -3.24
C TYR A 118 -14.96 12.80 -1.89
N LYS A 119 -16.26 12.51 -1.83
CA LYS A 119 -17.07 12.67 -0.61
C LYS A 119 -16.61 11.76 0.55
N LEU A 120 -15.91 10.67 0.25
CA LEU A 120 -15.42 9.70 1.22
C LEU A 120 -13.99 10.01 1.70
N ILE A 121 -13.27 10.92 1.02
CA ILE A 121 -11.88 11.24 1.36
C ILE A 121 -11.73 11.69 2.81
N PRO A 122 -12.55 12.62 3.36
CA PRO A 122 -12.38 13.06 4.74
C PRO A 122 -12.52 11.92 5.76
N GLU A 123 -13.48 11.01 5.53
CA GLU A 123 -13.73 9.86 6.40
C GLU A 123 -12.56 8.87 6.35
N ILE A 124 -12.08 8.54 5.15
CA ILE A 124 -10.94 7.63 4.96
C ILE A 124 -9.66 8.20 5.53
N VAL A 125 -9.38 9.48 5.29
CA VAL A 125 -8.21 10.17 5.85
C VAL A 125 -8.29 10.18 7.38
N GLY A 126 -9.45 10.48 7.95
CA GLY A 126 -9.68 10.45 9.39
C GLY A 126 -9.43 9.07 9.99
N TRP A 127 -9.96 8.03 9.35
CA TRP A 127 -9.75 6.64 9.75
C TRP A 127 -8.26 6.24 9.73
N ILE A 128 -7.57 6.50 8.62
CA ILE A 128 -6.15 6.16 8.46
C ILE A 128 -5.29 6.88 9.52
N LYS A 129 -5.52 8.17 9.73
CA LYS A 129 -4.79 8.94 10.75
C LYS A 129 -5.08 8.47 12.17
N ALA A 130 -6.32 8.06 12.46
CA ALA A 130 -6.66 7.48 13.76
C ALA A 130 -5.92 6.15 14.03
N CYS A 131 -5.50 5.44 12.98
CA CYS A 131 -4.64 4.26 13.08
C CYS A 131 -3.15 4.58 13.18
N GLY A 132 -2.74 5.86 13.20
CA GLY A 132 -1.35 6.28 13.33
C GLY A 132 -0.56 6.34 12.01
N PHE A 133 -1.22 6.23 10.87
CA PHE A 133 -0.56 6.24 9.56
C PHE A 133 -0.74 7.55 8.80
N GLY A 134 0.21 7.85 7.93
CA GLY A 134 0.06 8.89 6.90
C GLY A 134 -1.01 8.48 5.88
N CYS A 135 -1.60 9.45 5.19
CA CYS A 135 -2.56 9.20 4.11
C CYS A 135 -2.19 10.04 2.90
N GLU A 136 -2.01 9.39 1.76
CA GLU A 136 -1.77 10.02 0.46
C GLU A 136 -2.90 9.64 -0.49
N THR A 137 -3.42 10.63 -1.21
CA THR A 137 -4.43 10.49 -2.27
C THR A 137 -3.83 10.91 -3.62
N LYS A 138 -4.58 10.78 -4.72
CA LYS A 138 -4.10 11.22 -6.05
C LYS A 138 -3.76 12.72 -6.00
N PRO A 139 -2.64 13.15 -6.60
CA PRO A 139 -1.74 12.38 -7.48
C PRO A 139 -0.59 11.64 -6.78
N ASN A 140 -0.48 11.74 -5.45
CA ASN A 140 0.66 11.19 -4.69
C ASN A 140 0.52 9.70 -4.34
N SER A 141 -0.67 9.11 -4.50
CA SER A 141 -1.00 7.75 -4.07
C SER A 141 -0.49 6.61 -4.97
N TYR A 142 0.76 6.69 -5.46
CA TYR A 142 1.34 5.80 -6.48
C TYR A 142 1.26 4.28 -6.19
N ALA A 143 1.33 3.83 -4.93
CA ALA A 143 1.22 2.41 -4.60
C ALA A 143 -0.16 1.83 -4.97
N ALA A 144 -1.24 2.59 -4.76
CA ALA A 144 -2.59 2.20 -5.20
C ALA A 144 -2.84 2.64 -6.66
N SER A 145 -2.62 3.91 -6.97
CA SER A 145 -3.06 4.52 -8.23
C SER A 145 -2.23 4.17 -9.47
N SER A 146 -1.07 3.54 -9.28
CA SER A 146 -0.15 3.20 -10.37
C SER A 146 0.32 1.75 -10.28
N ILE A 147 0.89 1.34 -9.15
CA ILE A 147 1.42 -0.03 -9.01
C ILE A 147 0.29 -1.03 -8.93
N ALA A 148 -0.66 -0.87 -7.99
CA ALA A 148 -1.76 -1.82 -7.83
C ALA A 148 -2.66 -1.84 -9.08
N ASP A 149 -3.05 -0.67 -9.60
CA ASP A 149 -3.84 -0.53 -10.85
C ASP A 149 -3.23 -1.27 -12.05
N LYS A 150 -1.90 -1.26 -12.20
CA LYS A 150 -1.22 -2.02 -13.26
C LYS A 150 -1.46 -3.53 -13.16
N TYR A 151 -1.52 -4.07 -11.95
CA TYR A 151 -1.65 -5.51 -11.71
C TYR A 151 -3.10 -5.96 -11.48
N THR A 152 -4.05 -5.05 -11.25
CA THR A 152 -5.49 -5.37 -11.18
C THR A 152 -6.10 -5.58 -12.56
N LYS A 153 -5.60 -4.87 -13.58
CA LYS A 153 -6.00 -5.01 -14.99
C LYS A 153 -5.68 -6.37 -15.59
#